data_AF-A0A955CD15-F1
#
_entry.id   AF-A0A955CD15-F1
#
_cell.length_a   1.000
_cell.length_b   1.000
_cell.length_c   1.000
_cell.angle_alpha   90.00
_cell.angle_beta   90.00
_cell.angle_gamma   90.00
#
_symmetry.space_group_name_H-M   'P 1'
#
loop_
_entity.id
_entity.type
_entity.pdbx_description
1 polymer ?
#
loop_
_entity_poly.entity_id
_entity_poly.type
_entity_poly.pdbx_seq_one_letter_code
_entity_poly.pdbx_strand_id
1 'polypeptide(L)' 'MNRRRIALGSDHRGFEAKKRIIALLEHAGCTITDYGADSMKSCDYPDAAIAAGEAIQRGDCDAGVLLCGT' A
#
# COMPACT_ATOMS: atom_id res chain seq x y z
N MET A 1 14.19 13.85 11.67
CA MET A 1 13.34 13.77 10.46
C MET A 1 12.19 12.83 10.78
N ASN A 2 10.93 13.25 10.60
CA ASN A 2 9.79 12.39 10.90
C ASN A 2 9.68 11.27 9.86
N ARG A 3 9.63 10.02 10.35
CA ARG A 3 9.43 8.83 9.53
C ARG A 3 7.96 8.76 9.13
N ARG A 4 7.65 8.89 7.83
CA ARG A 4 6.26 8.84 7.34
C ARG A 4 5.75 7.40 7.27
N ARG A 5 4.55 7.15 7.79
CA ARG A 5 3.84 5.86 7.74
C ARG A 5 2.91 5.83 6.53
N ILE A 6 3.08 4.86 5.64
CA ILE A 6 2.33 4.77 4.40
C ILE A 6 1.50 3.49 4.41
N ALA A 7 0.19 3.64 4.22
CA ALA A 7 -0.70 2.54 3.91
C ALA A 7 -0.60 2.25 2.41
N LEU A 8 -0.24 1.03 2.03
CA LEU A 8 -0.16 0.65 0.64
C LEU A 8 -1.18 -0.45 0.35
N GLY A 9 -2.05 -0.22 -0.63
CA GLY A 9 -3.02 -1.20 -1.11
C GLY A 9 -2.85 -1.47 -2.60
N SER A 10 -2.95 -2.72 -3.02
CA SER A 10 -2.98 -3.09 -4.42
C SER A 10 -3.93 -4.24 -4.70
N ASP A 11 -4.36 -4.36 -5.96
CA ASP A 11 -4.86 -5.63 -6.46
C ASP A 11 -3.70 -6.52 -6.94
N HIS A 12 -4.05 -7.70 -7.47
CA HIS A 12 -3.12 -8.68 -8.02
C HIS A 12 -2.34 -8.17 -9.24
N ARG A 13 -2.90 -7.22 -10.00
CA ARG A 13 -2.23 -6.62 -11.16
C ARG A 13 -1.16 -5.61 -10.73
N GLY A 14 -1.35 -4.97 -9.59
CA GLY A 14 -0.39 -4.06 -8.97
C GLY A 14 0.76 -4.73 -8.21
N PHE A 15 0.74 -6.06 -8.00
CA PHE A 15 1.65 -6.76 -7.08
C PHE A 15 3.15 -6.53 -7.36
N GLU A 16 3.59 -6.64 -8.62
CA GLU A 16 5.00 -6.48 -8.97
C GLU A 16 5.45 -5.01 -8.90
N ALA A 17 4.60 -4.08 -9.31
CA ALA A 17 4.87 -2.64 -9.18
C ALA A 17 4.94 -2.22 -7.69
N LYS A 18 4.03 -2.76 -6.87
CA LYS A 18 4.00 -2.55 -5.43
C LYS A 18 5.35 -2.86 -4.78
N LYS A 19 5.95 -4.02 -5.06
CA LYS A 19 7.24 -4.40 -4.46
C LYS A 19 8.33 -3.37 -4.71
N ARG A 20 8.39 -2.82 -5.93
CA ARG A 20 9.37 -1.78 -6.29
C ARG A 20 9.09 -0.46 -5.56
N ILE A 21 7.82 -0.12 -5.40
CA ILE A 21 7.39 1.08 -4.67
C ILE A 21 7.70 0.96 -3.18
N ILE A 22 7.46 -0.21 -2.57
CA ILE A 22 7.82 -0.48 -1.17
C ILE A 22 9.31 -0.22 -0.97
N ALA A 23 10.18 -0.83 -1.78
CA ALA A 23 11.62 -0.64 -1.67
C ALA A 23 12.05 0.84 -1.83
N LEU A 24 11.44 1.56 -2.76
CA LEU A 24 11.70 2.99 -2.97
C LEU A 24 11.31 3.83 -1.74
N LEU A 25 10.12 3.59 -1.19
CA LEU A 25 9.61 4.34 -0.05
C LEU A 25 10.38 4.02 1.23
N GLU A 26 10.77 2.76 1.44
CA GLU A 26 11.63 2.35 2.54
C GLU A 26 13.01 3.01 2.44
N HIS A 27 13.61 3.06 1.23
CA HIS A 27 14.87 3.77 1.00
C HIS A 27 14.74 5.28 1.27
N ALA A 28 13.58 5.87 0.99
CA ALA A 28 13.25 7.26 1.35
C ALA A 28 12.96 7.46 2.85
N GLY A 29 13.09 6.42 3.68
CA GLY A 29 12.89 6.49 5.12
C GLY A 29 11.43 6.40 5.55
N CYS A 30 10.52 5.89 4.72
CA CYS A 30 9.14 5.63 5.14
C CYS A 30 9.04 4.30 5.93
N THR A 31 7.89 4.08 6.57
CA THR A 31 7.47 2.77 7.08
C THR A 31 6.19 2.38 6.35
N ILE A 32 6.11 1.14 5.86
CA ILE A 32 5.00 0.70 5.02
C ILE A 32 4.15 -0.30 5.80
N THR A 33 2.84 -0.16 5.68
CA THR A 33 1.87 -1.22 6.00
C THR A 33 1.19 -1.64 4.72
N ASP A 34 1.39 -2.89 4.32
CA ASP A 34 0.88 -3.48 3.09
C ASP A 34 -0.48 -4.16 3.34
N TYR A 35 -1.53 -3.63 2.72
CA TYR A 35 -2.91 -4.10 2.81
C TYR A 35 -3.34 -4.96 1.60
N GLY A 36 -2.41 -5.29 0.71
CA GLY A 36 -2.66 -6.19 -0.41
C GLY A 36 -1.96 -5.75 -1.69
N ALA A 37 -1.95 -6.58 -2.74
CA ALA A 37 -2.25 -8.01 -2.75
C ALA A 37 -1.01 -8.80 -2.30
N ASP A 38 -1.14 -9.89 -1.56
CA ASP A 38 0.03 -10.69 -1.11
C ASP A 38 0.60 -11.61 -2.21
N SER A 39 -0.09 -11.71 -3.34
CA SER A 39 0.24 -12.60 -4.44
C SER A 39 -0.36 -12.12 -5.77
N MET A 40 0.03 -12.77 -6.87
CA MET A 40 -0.56 -12.57 -8.21
C MET A 40 -1.94 -13.23 -8.36
N LYS A 41 -2.48 -13.87 -7.33
CA LYS A 41 -3.81 -14.48 -7.38
C LYS A 41 -4.87 -13.39 -7.42
N SER A 42 -5.89 -13.59 -8.24
CA SER A 42 -7.02 -12.64 -8.35
C SER A 42 -7.57 -12.29 -6.97
N CYS A 43 -7.74 -11.00 -6.75
CA CYS A 43 -8.31 -10.40 -5.55
C CYS A 43 -9.00 -9.09 -5.92
N ASP A 44 -9.89 -8.65 -5.05
CA ASP A 44 -10.71 -7.48 -5.26
C ASP A 44 -9.98 -6.22 -4.75
N TYR A 45 -9.73 -5.29 -5.68
CA TYR A 45 -9.10 -4.00 -5.38
C TYR A 45 -9.78 -3.22 -4.24
N PRO A 46 -11.14 -3.15 -4.17
CA PRO A 46 -11.80 -2.39 -3.12
C PRO A 46 -11.41 -2.82 -1.69
N ASP A 47 -11.15 -4.10 -1.44
CA ASP A 47 -10.80 -4.58 -0.11
C ASP A 47 -9.49 -3.96 0.39
N ALA A 48 -8.46 -3.97 -0.46
CA ALA A 48 -7.16 -3.36 -0.14
C ALA A 48 -7.26 -1.82 -0.05
N ALA A 49 -8.07 -1.20 -0.92
CA ALA A 49 -8.26 0.24 -0.92
C ALA A 49 -9.01 0.74 0.33
N ILE A 50 -10.05 0.02 0.75
CA ILE A 50 -10.82 0.31 1.97
C ILE A 50 -9.90 0.14 3.19
N ALA A 51 -9.18 -0.97 3.32
CA ALA A 51 -8.30 -1.22 4.45
C ALA A 51 -7.22 -0.13 4.60
N ALA A 52 -6.61 0.28 3.49
CA ALA A 52 -5.63 1.38 3.47
C ALA A 52 -6.28 2.73 3.85
N GLY A 53 -7.48 3.02 3.32
CA GLY A 53 -8.22 4.24 3.64
C GLY A 53 -8.61 4.33 5.12
N GLU A 54 -9.08 3.23 5.70
CA GLU A 54 -9.42 3.16 7.12
C GLU A 54 -8.19 3.35 8.01
N ALA A 55 -7.04 2.78 7.65
CA ALA A 55 -5.79 2.97 8.40
C ALA A 55 -5.38 4.45 8.47
N ILE A 56 -5.61 5.19 7.38
CA ILE A 56 -5.37 6.64 7.36
C ILE A 56 -6.41 7.36 8.24
N GLN A 57 -7.70 7.01 8.13
CA GLN A 57 -8.74 7.63 8.96
C GLN A 57 -8.54 7.40 10.46
N ARG A 58 -8.01 6.23 10.85
CA ARG A 58 -7.67 5.89 12.25
C ARG A 58 -6.41 6.58 12.76
N GLY A 59 -5.60 7.18 11.87
CA GLY A 59 -4.30 7.77 12.20
C GLY A 59 -3.17 6.74 12.34
N ASP A 60 -3.39 5.50 11.91
CA ASP A 60 -2.37 4.42 11.86
C ASP A 60 -1.32 4.72 10.77
N CYS A 61 -1.73 5.40 9.70
CA CYS A 61 -0.88 5.83 8.60
C CYS A 61 -1.09 7.33 8.29
N ASP A 62 -0.05 7.96 7.75
CA ASP A 62 -0.05 9.40 7.43
C ASP A 62 -0.51 9.67 5.98
N ALA A 63 -0.32 8.70 5.08
CA ALA A 63 -0.73 8.78 3.68
C ALA A 63 -0.97 7.39 3.07
N GLY A 64 -1.59 7.37 1.89
CA GLY A 64 -1.93 6.15 1.14
C GLY A 64 -1.29 6.08 -0.25
N VAL A 65 -0.92 4.87 -0.67
CA VAL A 65 -0.55 4.55 -2.05
C VAL A 65 -1.42 3.40 -2.52
N LEU A 66 -2.19 3.62 -3.59
CA LEU A 66 -3.07 2.60 -4.16
C LEU A 66 -2.65 2.26 -5.58
N LEU A 67 -2.65 0.96 -5.90
CA LEU A 67 -2.18 0.43 -7.18
C LEU A 67 -3.19 -0.57 -7.75
N CYS A 68 -3.58 -0.39 -9.01
CA CYS A 68 -4.41 -1.33 -9.73
C CYS A 68 -3.87 -1.56 -11.15
N GLY A 69 -4.62 -2.29 -11.98
CA GLY A 69 -4.21 -2.58 -13.35
C GLY A 69 -4.31 -1.44 -14.37
N THR A 70 -4.85 -0.26 -14.01
CA THR A 70 -5.06 0.91 -14.90
C THR A 70 -4.49 2.17 -14.26
#